data_AF-T2JHR6-F1
#
_entry.id   AF-T2JHR6-F1
#
_cell.length_a   1.000
_cell.length_b   1.000
_cell.length_c   1.000
_cell.angle_alpha   90.00
_cell.angle_beta   90.00
_cell.angle_gamma   90.00
#
_symmetry.space_group_name_H-M   'P 1'
#
loop_
_entity.id
_entity.type
_entity.pdbx_description
1 polymer ?
#
loop_
_entity_poly.entity_id
_entity_poly.type
_entity_poly.pdbx_seq_one_letter_code
_entity_poly.pdbx_strand_id
1 'polypeptide(L)'
;MSIADGQWHQVTVTVDRDSHVGGKFYVDGVHAYTFNPTGRQGSLSNNKSLTLGRRSDNGSTGYFNGSLDEVMLFDRILLPHEVDDIYNFGTPNPTLILDEDTTIALGIAAPIDPEGDTLTITVDSLPDKGDIYLSDGSQVAPGQSLSVSQLTELEFIPYPNENGEGGSFKYTVTDQQGESDSQTINLYITPVNDAPILVNPIADQSASLDEFLPLPLKRIPLKI
;
A
#
# COMPACT_ATOMS: atom_id res chain seq x y z
N MET A 1 -15.29 -3.23 -21.33
CA MET A 1 -14.52 -2.20 -22.04
C MET A 1 -13.70 -2.88 -23.12
N SER A 2 -13.62 -2.31 -24.32
CA SER A 2 -12.74 -2.81 -25.39
C SER A 2 -11.48 -1.95 -25.40
N ILE A 3 -10.30 -2.58 -25.46
CA ILE A 3 -9.01 -1.90 -25.60
C ILE A 3 -8.48 -1.94 -27.05
N ALA A 4 -9.24 -2.56 -27.96
CA ALA A 4 -8.90 -2.69 -29.37
C ALA A 4 -9.77 -1.74 -30.21
N ASP A 5 -9.80 -0.47 -29.82
CA ASP A 5 -10.59 0.59 -30.46
C ASP A 5 -9.72 1.58 -31.28
N GLY A 6 -8.41 1.33 -31.33
CA GLY A 6 -7.45 2.16 -32.05
C GLY A 6 -6.90 3.34 -31.25
N GLN A 7 -7.25 3.46 -29.96
CA GLN A 7 -6.61 4.40 -29.03
C GLN A 7 -5.48 3.72 -28.25
N TRP A 8 -4.60 4.54 -27.66
CA TRP A 8 -3.62 4.06 -26.68
C TRP A 8 -4.31 3.77 -25.35
N HIS A 9 -3.95 2.64 -24.76
CA HIS A 9 -4.39 2.26 -23.42
C HIS A 9 -3.20 1.81 -22.59
N GLN A 10 -3.23 2.14 -21.30
CA GLN A 10 -2.33 1.53 -20.33
C GLN A 10 -3.00 0.27 -19.77
N VAL A 11 -2.25 -0.83 -19.72
CA VAL A 11 -2.74 -2.08 -19.13
C VAL A 11 -1.75 -2.56 -18.09
N THR A 12 -2.22 -2.68 -16.86
CA THR A 12 -1.43 -3.21 -15.75
C THR A 12 -2.05 -4.49 -15.21
N VAL A 13 -1.21 -5.48 -14.92
CA VAL A 13 -1.62 -6.74 -14.29
C VAL A 13 -0.78 -6.96 -13.03
N THR A 14 -1.45 -7.11 -11.89
CA THR A 14 -0.81 -7.47 -10.63
C THR A 14 -1.20 -8.88 -10.23
N VAL A 15 -0.27 -9.61 -9.62
CA VAL A 15 -0.48 -11.02 -9.25
C VAL A 15 0.14 -11.33 -7.89
N ASP A 16 -0.73 -11.47 -6.90
CA ASP A 16 -0.46 -12.13 -5.61
C ASP A 16 -0.95 -13.58 -5.68
N ARG A 17 -0.04 -14.56 -5.57
CA ARG A 17 -0.38 -15.99 -5.73
C ARG A 17 -0.78 -16.69 -4.44
N ASP A 18 -0.70 -16.00 -3.32
CA ASP A 18 -1.13 -16.49 -2.01
C ASP A 18 -2.59 -16.10 -1.71
N SER A 19 -3.16 -15.18 -2.51
CA SER A 19 -4.53 -14.70 -2.38
C SER A 19 -5.46 -15.18 -3.50
N HIS A 20 -6.66 -15.64 -3.13
CA HIS A 20 -7.72 -16.03 -4.09
C HIS A 20 -8.28 -14.87 -4.92
N VAL A 21 -7.98 -13.63 -4.51
CA VAL A 21 -8.34 -12.39 -5.20
C VAL A 21 -7.10 -11.60 -5.62
N GLY A 22 -5.94 -12.27 -5.66
CA GLY A 22 -4.65 -11.63 -5.86
C GLY A 22 -4.32 -11.27 -7.30
N GLY A 23 -5.11 -11.74 -8.28
CA GLY A 23 -4.94 -11.35 -9.68
C GLY A 23 -5.80 -10.14 -10.01
N LYS A 24 -5.22 -9.04 -10.47
CA LYS A 24 -5.96 -7.82 -10.84
C LYS A 24 -5.53 -7.29 -12.20
N PHE A 25 -6.51 -6.86 -13.00
CA PHE A 25 -6.32 -6.13 -14.24
C PHE A 25 -6.75 -4.69 -14.06
N TYR A 26 -5.93 -3.78 -14.54
CA TYR A 26 -6.22 -2.36 -14.61
C TYR A 26 -6.13 -1.91 -16.07
N VAL A 27 -7.04 -1.03 -16.47
CA VAL A 27 -7.05 -0.37 -17.78
C VAL A 27 -7.15 1.12 -17.53
N ASP A 28 -6.21 1.88 -18.09
CA ASP A 28 -6.13 3.33 -17.94
C ASP A 28 -6.16 3.78 -16.47
N GLY A 29 -5.33 3.15 -15.64
CA GLY A 29 -5.27 3.39 -14.19
C GLY A 29 -6.40 2.74 -13.38
N VAL A 30 -7.51 2.35 -13.99
CA VAL A 30 -8.72 1.89 -13.29
C VAL A 30 -8.78 0.37 -13.15
N HIS A 31 -9.08 -0.13 -11.95
CA HIS A 31 -9.30 -1.57 -11.72
C HIS A 31 -10.50 -2.07 -12.54
N ALA A 32 -10.23 -2.94 -13.51
CA ALA A 32 -11.21 -3.48 -14.44
C ALA A 32 -11.71 -4.88 -14.05
N TYR A 33 -10.85 -5.74 -13.48
CA TYR A 33 -11.21 -7.12 -13.21
C TYR A 33 -10.31 -7.81 -12.16
N THR A 34 -10.89 -8.71 -11.35
CA THR A 34 -10.17 -9.57 -10.40
C THR A 34 -10.29 -11.05 -10.80
N PHE A 35 -9.20 -11.80 -10.66
CA PHE A 35 -9.16 -13.25 -10.89
C PHE A 35 -8.42 -13.98 -9.78
N ASN A 36 -8.60 -15.31 -9.72
CA ASN A 36 -7.92 -16.18 -8.78
C ASN A 36 -6.63 -16.78 -9.40
N PRO A 37 -5.43 -16.39 -8.94
CA PRO A 37 -4.17 -16.92 -9.43
C PRO A 37 -3.64 -18.13 -8.63
N THR A 38 -4.28 -18.53 -7.51
CA THR A 38 -3.73 -19.53 -6.57
C THR A 38 -3.57 -20.92 -7.18
N GLY A 39 -4.23 -21.20 -8.31
CA GLY A 39 -4.06 -22.45 -9.06
C GLY A 39 -2.67 -22.64 -9.70
N ARG A 40 -1.78 -21.64 -9.64
CA ARG A 40 -0.42 -21.70 -10.21
C ARG A 40 0.66 -21.27 -9.20
N GLN A 41 1.10 -22.19 -8.36
CA GLN A 41 2.12 -21.93 -7.32
C GLN A 41 3.57 -22.21 -7.81
N GLY A 42 4.58 -21.78 -7.05
CA GLY A 42 6.01 -22.06 -7.31
C GLY A 42 6.79 -20.89 -7.94
N SER A 43 8.11 -20.98 -8.12
CA SER A 43 8.90 -19.86 -8.66
C SER A 43 8.56 -19.52 -10.12
N LEU A 44 8.56 -18.22 -10.47
CA LEU A 44 8.44 -17.74 -11.85
C LEU A 44 9.80 -17.68 -12.59
N SER A 45 10.90 -17.92 -11.86
CA SER A 45 12.25 -17.92 -12.42
C SER A 45 12.38 -18.97 -13.51
N ASN A 46 12.80 -18.53 -14.68
CA ASN A 46 13.11 -19.39 -15.81
C ASN A 46 14.21 -18.74 -16.64
N ASN A 47 14.90 -19.54 -17.45
CA ASN A 47 16.01 -19.08 -18.29
C ASN A 47 15.60 -18.84 -19.75
N LYS A 48 14.30 -18.69 -20.03
CA LYS A 48 13.81 -18.40 -21.38
C LYS A 48 13.92 -16.91 -21.67
N SER A 49 14.15 -16.58 -22.93
CA SER A 49 14.12 -15.18 -23.38
C SER A 49 12.72 -14.58 -23.19
N LEU A 50 12.66 -13.36 -22.66
CA LEU A 50 11.44 -12.55 -22.69
C LEU A 50 11.11 -12.19 -24.14
N THR A 51 9.87 -12.45 -24.55
CA THR A 51 9.38 -12.07 -25.89
C THR A 51 8.18 -11.16 -25.73
N LEU A 52 8.26 -9.96 -26.32
CA LEU A 52 7.15 -9.01 -26.40
C LEU A 52 6.47 -9.14 -27.77
N GLY A 53 5.16 -8.92 -27.81
CA GLY A 53 4.38 -8.96 -29.05
C GLY A 53 4.27 -10.33 -29.72
N ARG A 54 4.63 -11.42 -29.05
CA ARG A 54 4.37 -12.79 -29.49
C ARG A 54 4.32 -13.75 -28.31
N ARG A 55 3.64 -14.87 -28.50
CA ARG A 55 3.65 -15.99 -27.55
C ARG A 55 4.91 -16.85 -27.76
N SER A 56 5.50 -17.34 -26.68
CA SER A 56 6.80 -18.04 -26.67
C SER A 56 6.68 -19.58 -26.83
N ASP A 57 5.48 -20.13 -26.99
CA ASP A 57 5.29 -21.56 -27.18
C ASP A 57 5.56 -22.01 -28.63
N ASN A 58 6.08 -23.23 -28.76
CA ASN A 58 6.62 -23.84 -30.00
C ASN A 58 5.60 -24.05 -31.15
N GLY A 59 4.43 -23.41 -31.13
CA GLY A 59 3.41 -23.50 -32.18
C GLY A 59 2.66 -22.20 -32.46
N SER A 60 2.97 -21.10 -31.77
CA SER A 60 2.27 -19.83 -31.99
C SER A 60 2.92 -19.01 -33.10
N THR A 61 2.20 -18.82 -34.20
CA THR A 61 2.61 -17.97 -35.33
C THR A 61 2.04 -16.55 -35.25
N GLY A 62 1.15 -16.29 -34.30
CA GLY A 62 0.50 -14.99 -34.13
C GLY A 62 1.43 -13.96 -33.48
N TYR A 63 1.56 -12.81 -34.14
CA TYR A 63 2.14 -11.61 -33.57
C TYR A 63 1.03 -10.72 -33.02
N PHE A 64 1.35 -9.95 -31.98
CA PHE A 64 0.52 -8.86 -31.52
C PHE A 64 0.37 -7.84 -32.65
N ASN A 65 -0.87 -7.52 -32.98
CA ASN A 65 -1.19 -6.55 -34.02
C ASN A 65 -1.58 -5.23 -33.35
N GLY A 66 -0.57 -4.42 -33.05
CA GLY A 66 -0.71 -3.13 -32.38
C GLY A 66 0.66 -2.53 -32.05
N SER A 67 0.66 -1.37 -31.42
CA SER A 67 1.86 -0.70 -30.90
C SER A 67 2.03 -0.99 -29.42
N LEU A 68 3.28 -1.06 -28.95
CA LEU A 68 3.64 -1.18 -27.54
C LEU A 68 4.63 -0.07 -27.22
N ASP A 69 4.51 0.53 -26.05
CA ASP A 69 5.46 1.49 -25.51
C ASP A 69 5.53 1.35 -23.98
N GLU A 70 6.60 1.85 -23.37
CA GLU A 70 6.82 1.92 -21.91
C GLU A 70 6.54 0.61 -21.15
N VAL A 71 7.16 -0.48 -21.61
CA VAL A 71 6.99 -1.81 -20.99
C VAL A 71 7.79 -1.91 -19.69
N MET A 72 7.08 -2.00 -18.58
CA MET A 72 7.64 -2.15 -17.23
C MET A 72 7.35 -3.52 -16.63
N LEU A 73 8.30 -4.06 -15.85
CA LEU A 73 8.14 -5.28 -15.07
C LEU A 73 8.59 -5.02 -13.62
N PHE A 74 7.80 -5.51 -12.67
CA PHE A 74 8.06 -5.38 -11.24
C PHE A 74 8.14 -6.76 -10.61
N ASP A 75 9.02 -6.92 -9.62
CA ASP A 75 9.17 -8.13 -8.81
C ASP A 75 8.28 -8.13 -7.54
N ARG A 76 7.38 -7.15 -7.45
CA ARG A 76 6.41 -6.97 -6.38
C ARG A 76 5.02 -6.67 -6.93
N ILE A 77 4.02 -6.79 -6.06
CA ILE A 77 2.65 -6.36 -6.35
C ILE A 77 2.63 -4.83 -6.34
N LEU A 78 2.13 -4.23 -7.41
CA LEU A 78 1.84 -2.79 -7.44
C LEU A 78 0.56 -2.50 -6.66
N LEU A 79 0.58 -1.42 -5.90
CA LEU A 79 -0.59 -0.88 -5.22
C LEU A 79 -1.47 -0.11 -6.21
N PRO A 80 -2.79 0.03 -5.97
CA PRO A 80 -3.70 0.70 -6.91
C PRO A 80 -3.25 2.10 -7.33
N HIS A 81 -2.74 2.91 -6.40
CA HIS A 81 -2.26 4.26 -6.70
C HIS A 81 -0.97 4.25 -7.55
N GLU A 82 -0.09 3.26 -7.40
CA GLU A 82 1.10 3.14 -8.25
C GLU A 82 0.72 2.82 -9.70
N VAL A 83 -0.40 2.10 -9.90
CA VAL A 83 -0.94 1.87 -11.24
C VAL A 83 -1.48 3.16 -11.85
N ASP A 84 -2.09 4.02 -11.04
CA ASP A 84 -2.56 5.35 -11.45
C ASP A 84 -1.38 6.29 -11.75
N ASP A 85 -0.33 6.27 -10.92
CA ASP A 85 0.90 7.03 -11.17
C ASP A 85 1.56 6.63 -12.49
N ILE A 86 1.69 5.33 -12.75
CA ILE A 86 2.25 4.83 -14.02
C ILE A 86 1.38 5.28 -15.20
N TYR A 87 0.06 5.31 -15.05
CA TYR A 87 -0.84 5.79 -16.11
C TYR A 87 -0.68 7.29 -16.37
N ASN A 88 -0.62 8.12 -15.33
CA ASN A 88 -0.60 9.57 -15.45
C ASN A 88 0.80 10.15 -15.75
N PHE A 89 1.86 9.49 -15.26
CA PHE A 89 3.24 10.01 -15.27
C PHE A 89 4.25 9.10 -15.96
N GLY A 90 3.86 7.90 -16.38
CA GLY A 90 4.75 6.94 -17.06
C GLY A 90 5.82 6.32 -16.15
N THR A 91 5.84 6.65 -14.86
CA THR A 91 6.72 6.02 -13.86
C THR A 91 5.98 5.95 -12.53
N PRO A 92 6.22 4.92 -11.71
CA PRO A 92 5.66 4.87 -10.37
C PRO A 92 6.40 5.86 -9.46
N ASN A 93 5.66 6.64 -8.67
CA ASN A 93 6.27 7.39 -7.58
C ASN A 93 6.70 6.41 -6.46
N PRO A 94 7.77 6.71 -5.72
CA PRO A 94 8.21 5.88 -4.60
C PRO A 94 7.08 5.77 -3.57
N THR A 95 6.74 4.52 -3.21
CA THR A 95 5.76 4.22 -2.17
C THR A 95 6.42 3.54 -0.98
N LEU A 96 6.14 4.06 0.21
CA LEU A 96 6.52 3.46 1.48
C LEU A 96 5.33 2.68 2.06
N ILE A 97 5.53 1.38 2.29
CA ILE A 97 4.55 0.50 2.97
C ILE A 97 5.00 0.38 4.42
N LEU A 98 4.08 0.60 5.34
CA LEU A 98 4.38 0.71 6.76
C LEU A 98 3.21 0.22 7.63
N ASP A 99 3.53 -0.30 8.80
CA ASP A 99 2.54 -0.78 9.77
C ASP A 99 1.93 0.39 10.56
N GLU A 100 0.61 0.35 10.79
CA GLU A 100 -0.12 1.44 11.45
C GLU A 100 0.38 1.81 12.86
N ASP A 101 0.97 0.86 13.59
CA ASP A 101 1.43 1.07 14.97
C ASP A 101 2.93 1.37 15.06
N THR A 102 3.58 1.71 13.95
CA THR A 102 5.03 1.86 13.88
C THR A 102 5.44 3.19 13.30
N THR A 103 6.31 3.91 14.03
CA THR A 103 7.05 5.04 13.49
C THR A 103 8.07 4.56 12.47
N ILE A 104 8.11 5.19 11.29
CA ILE A 104 9.01 4.81 10.21
C ILE A 104 9.77 6.02 9.66
N ALA A 105 11.07 5.85 9.42
CA ALA A 105 11.85 6.85 8.70
C ALA A 105 11.43 6.86 7.21
N LEU A 106 11.24 8.05 6.64
CA LEU A 106 10.86 8.17 5.22
C LEU A 106 11.97 7.71 4.26
N GLY A 107 13.22 7.64 4.73
CA GLY A 107 14.35 7.10 3.97
C GLY A 107 14.72 7.93 2.73
N ILE A 108 14.45 9.23 2.77
CA ILE A 108 14.68 10.15 1.64
C ILE A 108 16.18 10.31 1.43
N ALA A 109 16.65 10.12 0.20
CA ALA A 109 18.05 10.35 -0.14
C ALA A 109 18.35 11.86 -0.14
N ALA A 110 19.54 12.24 0.33
CA ALA A 110 19.95 13.65 0.27
C ALA A 110 19.98 14.11 -1.21
N PRO A 111 19.27 15.20 -1.58
CA PRO A 111 19.38 15.76 -2.92
C PRO A 111 20.81 16.25 -3.16
N ILE A 112 21.26 16.13 -4.41
CA ILE A 112 22.59 16.57 -4.86
C ILE A 112 22.43 17.74 -5.81
N ASP A 113 23.33 18.71 -5.68
CA ASP A 113 23.46 19.83 -6.59
C ASP A 113 24.82 19.71 -7.33
N PRO A 114 24.85 19.65 -8.67
CA PRO A 114 26.10 19.52 -9.42
C PRO A 114 27.07 20.68 -9.23
N GLU A 115 26.54 21.88 -8.97
CA GLU A 115 27.28 23.13 -8.77
C GLU A 115 27.74 23.32 -7.31
N GLY A 116 27.15 22.56 -6.38
CA GLY A 116 27.44 22.58 -4.95
C GLY A 116 26.73 23.71 -4.19
N ASP A 117 25.65 24.25 -4.76
CA ASP A 117 24.85 25.30 -4.14
C ASP A 117 24.06 24.78 -2.94
N THR A 118 23.70 25.70 -2.03
CA THR A 118 22.88 25.34 -0.86
C THR A 118 21.45 25.14 -1.29
N LEU A 119 20.91 23.95 -1.01
CA LEU A 119 19.54 23.58 -1.32
C LEU A 119 18.58 23.93 -0.17
N THR A 120 17.45 24.52 -0.53
CA THR A 120 16.31 24.76 0.38
C THR A 120 15.16 23.83 -0.01
N ILE A 121 14.61 23.12 0.97
CA ILE A 121 13.48 22.21 0.76
C ILE A 121 12.22 22.90 1.25
N THR A 122 11.17 22.95 0.45
CA THR A 122 9.85 23.44 0.85
C THR A 122 8.86 22.28 0.87
N VAL A 123 8.14 22.10 1.98
CA VAL A 123 7.09 21.10 2.08
C VAL A 123 5.85 21.60 1.35
N ASP A 124 5.37 20.86 0.35
CA ASP A 124 4.21 21.23 -0.45
C ASP A 124 2.92 20.65 0.15
N SER A 125 2.94 19.36 0.52
CA SER A 125 1.81 18.67 1.14
C SER A 125 2.26 17.58 2.10
N LEU A 126 1.38 17.27 3.05
CA LEU A 126 1.56 16.22 4.04
C LEU A 126 0.58 15.07 3.80
N PRO A 127 0.84 13.88 4.37
CA PRO A 127 -0.06 12.73 4.30
C PRO A 127 -1.39 12.97 5.03
N ASP A 128 -2.42 12.21 4.68
CA ASP A 128 -3.78 12.36 5.23
C ASP A 128 -3.98 11.57 6.54
N LYS A 129 -3.26 10.46 6.72
CA LYS A 129 -3.49 9.49 7.80
C LYS A 129 -2.32 9.36 8.79
N GLY A 130 -1.58 10.45 8.96
CA GLY A 130 -0.51 10.51 9.93
C GLY A 130 0.24 11.82 9.83
N ASP A 131 1.18 11.99 10.74
CA ASP A 131 1.99 13.19 10.86
C ASP A 131 3.46 12.89 10.57
N ILE A 132 4.15 13.89 10.04
CA ILE A 132 5.60 13.84 9.81
C ILE A 132 6.30 14.66 10.88
N TYR A 133 7.36 14.11 11.44
CA TYR A 133 8.16 14.71 12.49
C TYR A 133 9.62 14.85 12.07
N LEU A 134 10.27 15.90 12.57
CA LEU A 134 11.71 16.05 12.56
C LEU A 134 12.34 15.18 13.67
N SER A 135 13.64 14.93 13.56
CA SER A 135 14.41 14.20 14.58
C SER A 135 14.43 14.87 15.96
N ASP A 136 14.09 16.16 16.04
CA ASP A 136 13.91 16.90 17.30
C ASP A 136 12.51 16.73 17.93
N GLY A 137 11.61 15.99 17.28
CA GLY A 137 10.23 15.74 17.71
C GLY A 137 9.23 16.82 17.29
N SER A 138 9.64 17.84 16.54
CA SER A 138 8.74 18.87 16.02
C SER A 138 7.95 18.34 14.82
N GLN A 139 6.64 18.56 14.82
CA GLN A 139 5.77 18.23 13.69
C GLN A 139 6.05 19.17 12.51
N VAL A 140 6.12 18.61 11.31
CA VAL A 140 6.29 19.33 10.06
C VAL A 140 4.96 19.91 9.59
N ALA A 141 4.98 21.11 8.98
CA ALA A 141 3.79 21.77 8.43
C ALA A 141 3.93 22.08 6.93
N PRO A 142 2.82 22.19 6.17
CA PRO A 142 2.86 22.64 4.78
C PRO A 142 3.44 24.06 4.66
N GLY A 143 4.27 24.28 3.64
CA GLY A 143 5.01 25.52 3.41
C GLY A 143 6.26 25.70 4.29
N GLN A 144 6.57 24.74 5.17
CA GLN A 144 7.78 24.80 5.99
C GLN A 144 9.04 24.61 5.14
N SER A 145 10.05 25.43 5.41
CA SER A 145 11.38 25.25 4.84
C SER A 145 12.23 24.32 5.72
N LEU A 146 12.83 23.31 5.11
CA LEU A 146 13.71 22.33 5.74
C LEU A 146 15.12 22.40 5.11
N SER A 147 16.12 22.03 5.91
CA SER A 147 17.47 21.73 5.40
C SER A 147 17.57 20.32 4.84
N VAL A 148 18.61 20.03 4.06
CA VAL A 148 18.90 18.68 3.55
C VAL A 148 18.97 17.64 4.68
N SER A 149 19.64 17.95 5.79
CA SER A 149 19.74 17.05 6.94
C SER A 149 18.39 16.73 7.55
N GLN A 150 17.54 17.75 7.69
CA GLN A 150 16.19 17.58 8.24
C GLN A 150 15.31 16.72 7.33
N LEU A 151 15.41 16.89 6.00
CA LEU A 151 14.66 16.08 5.03
C LEU A 151 15.02 14.60 5.14
N THR A 152 16.30 14.27 5.29
CA THR A 152 16.77 12.88 5.35
C THR A 152 16.42 12.16 6.66
N GLU A 153 16.08 12.91 7.70
CA GLU A 153 15.78 12.42 9.04
C GLU A 153 14.27 12.42 9.37
N LEU A 154 13.41 12.71 8.39
CA LEU A 154 11.97 12.75 8.60
C LEU A 154 11.42 11.38 8.99
N GLU A 155 10.58 11.38 10.02
CA GLU A 155 9.85 10.22 10.50
C GLU A 155 8.35 10.42 10.28
N PHE A 156 7.67 9.38 9.83
CA PHE A 156 6.22 9.33 9.69
C PHE A 156 5.61 8.51 10.83
N ILE A 157 4.55 9.03 11.42
CA ILE A 157 3.76 8.38 12.46
C ILE A 157 2.31 8.32 11.99
N PRO A 158 1.79 7.12 11.68
CA PRO A 158 0.39 6.94 11.34
C PRO A 158 -0.54 7.30 12.50
N TYR A 159 -1.77 7.72 12.20
CA TYR A 159 -2.80 7.79 13.22
C TYR A 159 -3.22 6.39 13.66
N PRO A 160 -3.49 6.15 14.96
CA PRO A 160 -3.88 4.83 15.44
C PRO A 160 -5.15 4.31 14.74
N ASN A 161 -5.20 3.02 14.43
CA ASN A 161 -6.34 2.33 13.80
C ASN A 161 -6.62 2.76 12.34
N GLU A 162 -5.71 3.52 11.71
CA GLU A 162 -5.80 3.89 10.30
C GLU A 162 -5.10 2.88 9.41
N ASN A 163 -5.69 2.61 8.24
CA ASN A 163 -5.13 1.71 7.24
C ASN A 163 -5.50 2.12 5.82
N GLY A 164 -4.81 1.53 4.84
CA GLY A 164 -4.98 1.80 3.41
C GLY A 164 -4.11 2.96 2.92
N GLU A 165 -4.60 3.72 1.94
CA GLU A 165 -3.88 4.86 1.38
C GLU A 165 -3.72 5.95 2.45
N GLY A 166 -2.46 6.23 2.81
CA GLY A 166 -2.09 7.20 3.84
C GLY A 166 -1.96 8.63 3.34
N GLY A 167 -2.14 8.85 2.04
CA GLY A 167 -1.85 10.12 1.36
C GLY A 167 -0.39 10.17 0.86
N SER A 168 0.08 11.38 0.56
CA SER A 168 1.43 11.58 0.03
C SER A 168 2.15 12.76 0.69
N PHE A 169 3.45 12.58 0.88
CA PHE A 169 4.37 13.65 1.24
C PHE A 169 4.97 14.22 -0.04
N LYS A 170 4.76 15.52 -0.29
CA LYS A 170 5.33 16.21 -1.43
C LYS A 170 6.22 17.35 -0.98
N TYR A 171 7.38 17.48 -1.60
CA TYR A 171 8.29 18.58 -1.37
C TYR A 171 8.94 19.06 -2.66
N THR A 172 9.41 20.30 -2.62
CA THR A 172 10.16 20.95 -3.68
C THR A 172 11.53 21.35 -3.16
N VAL A 173 12.57 20.97 -3.88
CA VAL A 173 13.96 21.39 -3.65
C VAL A 173 14.25 22.58 -4.54
N THR A 174 14.86 23.62 -4.01
CA THR A 174 15.21 24.83 -4.76
C THR A 174 16.64 25.27 -4.44
N ASP A 175 17.41 25.61 -5.47
CA ASP A 175 18.76 26.18 -5.33
C ASP A 175 18.72 27.70 -5.07
N GLN A 176 19.87 28.38 -5.02
CA GLN A 176 19.90 29.83 -4.80
C GLN A 176 19.61 30.64 -6.07
N GLN A 177 19.62 29.99 -7.23
CA GLN A 177 19.45 30.55 -8.56
C GLN A 177 17.96 30.50 -8.98
N GLY A 178 17.14 29.75 -8.26
CA GLY A 178 15.71 29.59 -8.45
C GLY A 178 15.32 28.35 -9.26
N GLU A 179 16.26 27.48 -9.62
CA GLU A 179 15.95 26.19 -10.23
C GLU A 179 15.36 25.26 -9.17
N SER A 180 14.36 24.48 -9.56
CA SER A 180 13.63 23.64 -8.62
C SER A 180 13.23 22.30 -9.22
N ASP A 181 13.18 21.30 -8.35
CA ASP A 181 12.67 19.97 -8.65
C ASP A 181 11.75 19.50 -7.52
N SER A 182 10.72 18.73 -7.84
CA SER A 182 9.74 18.26 -6.87
C SER A 182 9.72 16.74 -6.80
N GLN A 183 9.53 16.22 -5.60
CA GLN A 183 9.38 14.80 -5.37
C GLN A 183 8.12 14.51 -4.54
N THR A 184 7.45 13.42 -4.90
CA THR A 184 6.27 12.92 -4.19
C THR A 184 6.57 11.52 -3.67
N ILE A 185 6.27 11.29 -2.39
CA ILE A 185 6.40 10.00 -1.72
C ILE A 185 5.00 9.59 -1.27
N ASN A 186 4.50 8.48 -1.80
CA ASN A 186 3.21 7.94 -1.43
C ASN A 186 3.35 7.03 -0.20
N LEU A 187 2.34 7.04 0.67
CA LEU A 187 2.33 6.24 1.89
C LEU A 187 1.17 5.26 1.87
N TYR A 188 1.45 4.00 2.23
CA TYR A 188 0.43 2.96 2.37
C TYR A 188 0.56 2.27 3.73
N ILE A 189 -0.54 2.27 4.48
CA ILE A 189 -0.58 1.82 5.86
C ILE A 189 -1.21 0.42 5.93
N THR A 190 -0.47 -0.56 6.43
CA THR A 190 -0.95 -1.92 6.66
C THR A 190 -1.60 -2.03 8.05
N PRO A 191 -2.80 -2.64 8.14
CA PRO A 191 -3.48 -2.82 9.41
C PRO A 191 -2.74 -3.84 10.28
N VAL A 192 -2.70 -3.60 11.60
CA VAL A 192 -2.13 -4.47 12.61
C VAL A 192 -3.24 -4.88 13.58
N ASN A 193 -3.32 -6.17 13.91
CA ASN A 193 -4.38 -6.64 14.81
C ASN A 193 -4.06 -6.34 16.28
N ASP A 194 -4.83 -5.46 16.88
CA ASP A 194 -4.78 -5.17 18.30
C ASP A 194 -5.39 -6.27 19.21
N ALA A 195 -4.88 -6.35 20.44
CA ALA A 195 -5.48 -7.18 21.47
C ALA A 195 -6.79 -6.54 21.98
N PRO A 196 -7.82 -7.34 22.34
CA PRO A 196 -9.06 -6.80 22.89
C PRO A 196 -8.78 -6.05 24.20
N ILE A 197 -9.19 -4.78 24.26
CA ILE A 197 -9.10 -3.98 25.49
C ILE A 197 -10.36 -4.20 26.33
N LEU A 198 -10.18 -4.57 27.59
CA LEU A 198 -11.29 -4.72 28.54
C LEU A 198 -11.71 -3.35 29.08
N VAL A 199 -12.64 -2.68 28.40
CA VAL A 199 -13.12 -1.34 28.81
C VAL A 199 -13.91 -1.38 30.13
N ASN A 200 -14.57 -2.51 30.40
CA ASN A 200 -15.36 -2.73 31.60
C ASN A 200 -15.07 -4.12 32.17
N PRO A 201 -14.16 -4.24 33.15
CA PRO A 201 -13.99 -5.49 33.88
C PRO A 201 -15.30 -5.85 34.56
N ILE A 202 -15.86 -7.01 34.23
CA ILE A 202 -16.93 -7.61 35.03
C ILE A 202 -16.29 -8.29 36.23
N ALA A 203 -16.91 -8.15 37.41
CA ALA A 203 -16.45 -8.87 38.59
C ALA A 203 -16.60 -10.38 38.36
N ASP A 204 -15.62 -11.14 38.88
CA ASP A 204 -15.64 -12.60 38.84
C ASP A 204 -17.00 -13.12 39.31
N GLN A 205 -17.65 -13.89 38.43
CA GLN A 205 -18.87 -14.60 38.78
C GLN A 205 -18.45 -15.89 39.48
N SER A 206 -18.76 -16.00 40.77
CA SER A 206 -18.66 -17.27 41.48
C SER A 206 -20.05 -17.90 41.59
N ALA A 207 -20.15 -19.16 41.20
CA ALA A 207 -21.30 -20.00 41.48
C ALA A 207 -20.83 -21.11 42.41
N SER A 208 -21.49 -21.28 43.55
CA SER A 208 -21.30 -22.47 44.38
C SER A 208 -22.01 -23.64 43.73
N LEU A 209 -21.32 -24.79 43.61
CA LEU A 209 -21.83 -26.00 42.96
C LEU A 209 -22.99 -26.69 43.72
N ASP A 210 -23.36 -26.20 44.91
CA ASP A 210 -24.17 -26.97 45.87
C ASP A 210 -25.51 -26.31 46.26
N GLU A 211 -26.29 -25.83 45.29
CA GLU A 211 -27.74 -25.66 45.50
C GLU A 211 -28.53 -26.72 44.75
N PHE A 212 -28.56 -27.92 45.33
CA PHE A 212 -29.52 -28.94 44.96
C PHE A 212 -30.92 -28.44 45.37
N LEU A 213 -31.71 -27.93 44.42
CA LEU A 213 -33.12 -27.64 44.63
C LEU A 213 -33.90 -28.97 44.58
N PRO A 214 -34.35 -29.57 45.70
CA PRO A 214 -35.14 -30.79 45.62
C PRO A 214 -36.50 -30.47 44.99
N LEU A 215 -36.78 -31.03 43.81
CA LEU A 215 -38.12 -31.01 43.24
C LEU A 215 -39.06 -31.81 44.16
N PRO A 216 -40.19 -31.26 44.64
CA PRO A 216 -41.13 -32.03 45.43
C PRO A 216 -41.79 -33.11 44.56
N LEU A 217 -41.47 -34.38 44.82
CA LEU A 217 -42.16 -35.52 44.19
C LEU A 217 -43.60 -35.56 44.69
N LYS A 218 -44.55 -35.18 43.82
CA LYS A 218 -45.99 -35.36 44.08
C LYS A 218 -46.32 -36.85 43.95
N ARG A 219 -46.53 -37.54 45.07
CA ARG A 219 -47.01 -38.94 45.05
C ARG A 219 -48.39 -38.99 44.39
N ILE A 220 -48.54 -39.77 43.32
CA ILE A 220 -49.84 -40.05 42.69
C ILE A 220 -50.45 -41.24 43.44
N PRO A 221 -51.62 -41.11 44.09
CA PRO A 221 -52.26 -42.27 44.71
C PRO A 221 -52.79 -43.21 43.61
N LEU A 222 -52.42 -44.49 43.68
CA LEU A 222 -53.10 -45.54 42.91
C LEU A 222 -54.47 -45.79 43.52
N LYS A 223 -55.53 -45.71 42.72
CA LYS A 223 -56.80 -46.35 43.05
C LYS A 223 -56.71 -47.82 42.64
N ILE A 224 -56.94 -48.71 43.60
CA ILE A 224 -57.23 -50.13 43.35
C ILE A 224 -58.70 -50.24 42.98
#